data_AF-A0A3N5RQW1-F1
#
_entry.id   AF-A0A3N5RQW1-F1
#
_cell.length_a   1.000
_cell.length_b   1.000
_cell.length_c   1.000
_cell.angle_alpha   90.00
_cell.angle_beta   90.00
_cell.angle_gamma   90.00
#
_symmetry.space_group_name_H-M   'P 1'
#
loop_
_entity.id
_entity.type
_entity.pdbx_description
1 polymer ?
#
loop_
_entity_poly.entity_id
_entity_poly.type
_entity_poly.pdbx_seq_one_letter_code
_entity_poly.pdbx_strand_id
1 'polypeptide(L)'
;MNKNDDDHLSLSIHIPEDRISVVIGNKGKTKNEICKRCNVNIEIESETGEITITSTSKNFDQYGALKARDIISAISSGFSPERAFRILDEETLIQILDLRNFTSSSNSTNRIKGRIIGEKGKARKNLEEIT
;
A
#
# COMPACT_ATOMS: atom_id res chain seq x y z
N MET A 1 -12.00 -38.66 2.72
CA MET A 1 -12.09 -37.62 3.77
C MET A 1 -10.72 -36.96 3.85
N ASN A 2 -10.53 -35.83 3.18
CA ASN A 2 -9.39 -34.93 3.36
C ASN A 2 -9.92 -33.51 3.22
N LYS A 3 -10.61 -33.04 4.26
CA LYS A 3 -10.84 -31.62 4.52
C LYS A 3 -9.78 -31.25 5.54
N ASN A 4 -8.63 -30.76 5.09
CA ASN A 4 -7.60 -30.12 5.90
C ASN A 4 -6.59 -29.51 4.91
N ASP A 5 -6.96 -28.41 4.28
CA ASP A 5 -6.02 -27.43 3.75
C ASP A 5 -6.56 -26.06 4.16
N ASP A 6 -5.69 -25.26 4.77
CA ASP A 6 -6.00 -24.22 5.73
C ASP A 6 -6.66 -22.96 5.15
N ASP A 7 -7.73 -22.47 5.79
CA ASP A 7 -8.44 -21.21 5.44
C ASP A 7 -7.59 -19.95 5.77
N HIS A 8 -6.41 -19.83 5.19
CA HIS A 8 -5.59 -18.62 5.28
C HIS A 8 -5.89 -17.69 4.10
N LEU A 9 -6.31 -16.45 4.39
CA LEU A 9 -6.45 -15.43 3.35
C LEU A 9 -5.05 -15.13 2.76
N SER A 10 -4.92 -15.31 1.45
CA SER A 10 -3.73 -14.98 0.67
C SER A 10 -4.08 -13.93 -0.39
N LEU A 11 -3.28 -12.88 -0.47
CA LEU A 11 -3.44 -11.76 -1.41
C LEU A 11 -2.12 -11.53 -2.14
N SER A 12 -2.18 -11.32 -3.45
CA SER A 12 -1.02 -10.92 -4.26
C SER A 12 -1.22 -9.51 -4.82
N ILE A 13 -0.16 -8.70 -4.76
CA ILE A 13 -0.10 -7.38 -5.38
C ILE A 13 1.23 -7.19 -6.11
N HIS A 14 1.20 -6.41 -7.17
CA HIS A 14 2.40 -6.03 -7.91
C HIS A 14 2.75 -4.57 -7.59
N ILE A 15 4.04 -4.29 -7.39
CA ILE A 15 4.55 -2.94 -7.13
C ILE A 15 5.69 -2.61 -8.10
N PRO A 16 5.93 -1.30 -8.38
CA PRO A 16 7.09 -0.88 -9.15
C PRO A 16 8.41 -1.32 -8.51
N GLU A 17 9.38 -1.73 -9.33
CA GLU A 17 10.69 -2.25 -8.88
C GLU A 17 11.44 -1.27 -7.98
N ASP A 18 11.38 0.03 -8.29
CA ASP A 18 12.04 1.08 -7.51
C ASP A 18 11.47 1.24 -6.09
N ARG A 19 10.24 0.72 -5.85
CA ARG A 19 9.57 0.76 -4.56
C ARG A 19 9.80 -0.48 -3.70
N ILE A 20 10.30 -1.58 -4.26
CA ILE A 20 10.59 -2.83 -3.53
C ILE A 20 11.51 -2.56 -2.33
N SER A 21 12.59 -1.81 -2.56
CA SER A 21 13.56 -1.46 -1.51
C SER A 21 12.95 -0.70 -0.33
N VAL A 22 11.91 0.12 -0.57
CA VAL A 22 11.22 0.90 0.47
C VAL A 22 10.30 0.01 1.29
N VAL A 23 9.61 -0.95 0.64
CA VAL A 23 8.76 -1.94 1.30
C VAL A 23 9.59 -2.88 2.17
N ILE A 24 10.77 -3.31 1.69
CA ILE A 24 11.72 -4.08 2.50
C ILE A 24 12.24 -3.21 3.66
N GLY A 25 12.69 -2.00 3.34
CA GLY A 25 13.30 -1.08 4.30
C GLY A 25 14.71 -1.51 4.73
N ASN A 26 15.40 -0.65 5.45
CA ASN A 26 16.76 -0.92 5.92
C ASN A 26 16.81 -2.22 6.74
N LYS A 27 17.59 -3.21 6.29
CA LYS A 27 17.69 -4.55 6.90
C LYS A 27 16.33 -5.25 7.09
N GLY A 28 15.36 -5.00 6.20
CA GLY A 28 14.02 -5.61 6.30
C GLY A 28 13.11 -4.98 7.35
N LYS A 29 13.50 -3.85 7.97
CA LYS A 29 12.77 -3.25 9.08
C LYS A 29 11.31 -2.93 8.74
N THR A 30 11.05 -2.40 7.55
CA THR A 30 9.68 -2.03 7.14
C THR A 30 8.82 -3.28 6.96
N LYS A 31 9.31 -4.26 6.20
CA LYS A 31 8.63 -5.55 6.00
C LYS A 31 8.31 -6.22 7.33
N ASN A 32 9.29 -6.34 8.22
CA ASN A 32 9.13 -7.00 9.51
C ASN A 32 8.10 -6.29 10.39
N GLU A 33 8.05 -4.96 10.33
CA GLU A 33 7.07 -4.17 11.07
C GLU A 33 5.65 -4.39 10.52
N ILE A 34 5.47 -4.46 9.19
CA ILE A 34 4.18 -4.79 8.56
C ILE A 34 3.73 -6.19 9.01
N CYS A 35 4.61 -7.20 8.90
CA CYS A 35 4.30 -8.57 9.32
C CYS A 35 3.83 -8.62 10.78
N LYS A 36 4.56 -7.94 11.68
CA LYS A 36 4.26 -7.92 13.11
C LYS A 36 2.95 -7.20 13.43
N ARG A 37 2.70 -6.03 12.83
CA ARG A 37 1.51 -5.23 13.14
C ARG A 37 0.24 -5.77 12.52
N CYS A 38 0.36 -6.50 11.41
CA CYS A 38 -0.78 -7.04 10.68
C CYS A 38 -0.99 -8.55 10.88
N ASN A 39 -0.11 -9.24 11.63
CA ASN A 39 -0.14 -10.69 11.81
C ASN A 39 -0.18 -11.43 10.46
N VAL A 40 0.77 -11.10 9.58
CA VAL A 40 0.89 -11.68 8.23
C VAL A 40 2.31 -12.14 7.94
N ASN A 41 2.42 -13.09 7.02
CA ASN A 41 3.66 -13.40 6.31
C ASN A 41 3.69 -12.65 4.98
N ILE A 42 4.87 -12.13 4.62
CA ILE A 42 5.09 -11.41 3.36
C ILE A 42 6.24 -12.06 2.61
N GLU A 43 5.99 -12.43 1.37
CA GLU A 43 6.97 -12.90 0.40
C GLU A 43 7.08 -11.87 -0.71
N ILE A 44 8.31 -11.58 -1.14
CA ILE A 44 8.59 -10.53 -2.14
C ILE A 44 9.47 -11.16 -3.20
N GLU A 45 8.96 -11.28 -4.41
CA GLU A 45 9.76 -11.58 -5.59
C GLU A 45 10.44 -10.29 -6.05
N SER A 46 11.76 -10.24 -5.91
CA SER A 46 12.53 -9.02 -6.13
C SER A 46 12.75 -8.72 -7.61
N GLU A 47 12.63 -9.73 -8.49
CA GLU A 47 12.75 -9.53 -9.94
C GLU A 47 11.45 -9.04 -10.58
N THR A 48 10.30 -9.50 -10.09
CA THR A 48 8.99 -9.16 -10.67
C THR A 48 8.25 -8.09 -9.89
N GLY A 49 8.65 -7.78 -8.66
CA GLY A 49 7.89 -6.88 -7.77
C GLY A 49 6.55 -7.45 -7.31
N GLU A 50 6.33 -8.76 -7.48
CA GLU A 50 5.18 -9.45 -6.91
C GLU A 50 5.36 -9.64 -5.40
N ILE A 51 4.34 -9.28 -4.64
CA ILE A 51 4.30 -9.43 -3.20
C ILE A 51 3.09 -10.26 -2.83
N THR A 52 3.37 -11.38 -2.15
CA THR A 52 2.36 -12.29 -1.61
C THR A 52 2.22 -12.06 -0.12
N ILE A 53 0.98 -11.89 0.35
CA ILE A 53 0.62 -11.57 1.73
C ILE A 53 -0.30 -12.68 2.22
N THR A 54 0.10 -13.40 3.26
CA THR A 54 -0.64 -14.54 3.80
C THR A 54 -0.96 -14.30 5.27
N SER A 55 -2.23 -14.42 5.67
CA SER A 55 -2.63 -14.34 7.08
C SER A 55 -2.00 -15.46 7.90
N THR A 56 -1.50 -15.15 9.11
CA THR A 56 -0.94 -16.17 10.01
C THR A 56 -1.99 -16.81 10.93
N SER A 57 -3.22 -16.26 10.99
CA SER A 57 -4.29 -16.76 11.86
C SER A 57 -5.39 -17.46 11.08
N LYS A 58 -5.96 -18.52 11.66
CA LYS A 58 -7.16 -19.23 11.16
C LYS A 58 -8.47 -18.53 11.56
N ASN A 59 -8.43 -17.65 12.56
CA ASN A 59 -9.60 -16.89 13.00
C ASN A 59 -9.82 -15.66 12.11
N PHE A 60 -11.05 -15.16 12.12
CA PHE A 60 -11.64 -14.06 11.33
C PHE A 60 -10.93 -12.69 11.36
N ASP A 61 -9.66 -12.59 11.75
CA ASP A 61 -8.86 -11.37 11.65
C ASP A 61 -8.33 -11.14 10.20
N GLN A 62 -9.20 -11.39 9.21
CA GLN A 62 -8.92 -11.20 7.78
C GLN A 62 -8.57 -9.73 7.45
N TYR A 63 -8.83 -8.81 8.39
CA TYR A 63 -8.43 -7.41 8.30
C TYR A 63 -6.91 -7.23 8.26
N GLY A 64 -6.11 -8.12 8.86
CA GLY A 64 -4.66 -8.02 8.86
C GLY A 64 -4.05 -8.03 7.46
N ALA A 65 -4.43 -9.01 6.63
CA ALA A 65 -3.96 -9.12 5.24
C ALA A 65 -4.43 -7.94 4.38
N LEU A 66 -5.67 -7.46 4.59
CA LEU A 66 -6.19 -6.28 3.90
C LEU A 66 -5.44 -5.00 4.29
N LYS A 67 -5.18 -4.78 5.58
CA LYS A 67 -4.39 -3.65 6.07
C LYS A 67 -2.95 -3.71 5.56
N ALA A 68 -2.33 -4.90 5.57
CA ALA A 68 -0.98 -5.08 5.04
C ALA A 68 -0.92 -4.75 3.54
N ARG A 69 -1.89 -5.23 2.75
CA ARG A 69 -2.04 -4.89 1.33
C ARG A 69 -2.11 -3.37 1.15
N ASP A 70 -2.98 -2.72 1.91
CA ASP A 70 -3.22 -1.27 1.80
C ASP A 70 -1.99 -0.44 2.20
N ILE A 71 -1.26 -0.86 3.24
CA ILE A 71 0.03 -0.26 3.62
C ILE A 71 1.05 -0.39 2.50
N ILE A 72 1.18 -1.57 1.89
CA ILE A 72 2.13 -1.80 0.79
C ILE A 72 1.71 -1.00 -0.45
N SER A 73 0.41 -0.92 -0.77
CA SER A 73 -0.12 -0.08 -1.84
C SER A 73 0.15 1.41 -1.59
N ALA A 74 0.06 1.88 -0.34
CA ALA A 74 0.44 3.24 0.04
C ALA A 74 1.93 3.50 -0.20
N ILE A 75 2.79 2.59 0.27
CA ILE A 75 4.25 2.71 0.08
C ILE A 75 4.58 2.68 -1.41
N SER A 76 3.97 1.78 -2.18
CA SER A 76 4.10 1.71 -3.64
C SER A 76 3.72 3.03 -4.32
N SER A 77 2.67 3.70 -3.83
CA SER A 77 2.20 5.01 -4.34
C SER A 77 3.03 6.22 -3.88
N GLY A 78 4.12 5.99 -3.12
CA GLY A 78 5.07 7.04 -2.73
C GLY A 78 4.94 7.54 -1.29
N PHE A 79 4.05 6.97 -0.46
CA PHE A 79 4.04 7.28 0.96
C PHE A 79 5.28 6.72 1.66
N SER A 80 5.80 7.45 2.65
CA SER A 80 6.79 6.93 3.59
C SER A 80 6.17 5.82 4.46
N PRO A 81 6.93 4.82 4.94
CA PRO A 81 6.41 3.81 5.85
C PRO A 81 5.67 4.39 7.06
N GLU A 82 6.22 5.44 7.68
CA GLU A 82 5.59 6.12 8.83
C GLU A 82 4.18 6.63 8.53
N ARG A 83 4.00 7.35 7.41
CA ARG A 83 2.68 7.80 6.94
C ARG A 83 1.77 6.63 6.56
N ALA A 84 2.30 5.59 5.92
CA ALA A 84 1.50 4.43 5.49
C ALA A 84 0.93 3.65 6.68
N PHE A 85 1.64 3.57 7.80
CA PHE A 85 1.15 2.90 9.02
C PHE A 85 -0.07 3.57 9.67
N ARG A 86 -0.48 4.78 9.24
CA ARG A 86 -1.75 5.37 9.66
C ARG A 86 -2.96 4.49 9.30
N ILE A 87 -2.86 3.67 8.25
CA ILE A 87 -3.90 2.71 7.81
C ILE A 87 -4.21 1.64 8.87
N LEU A 88 -3.36 1.49 9.88
CA LEU A 88 -3.64 0.59 11.00
C LEU A 88 -4.81 1.09 11.86
N ASP A 89 -5.07 2.40 11.87
CA ASP A 89 -6.25 2.99 12.47
C ASP A 89 -7.52 2.57 11.70
N GLU A 90 -8.55 2.12 12.40
CA GLU A 90 -9.78 1.58 11.82
C GLU A 90 -10.59 2.63 11.05
N GLU A 91 -10.46 3.90 11.43
CA GLU A 91 -11.10 5.03 10.76
C GLU A 91 -10.28 5.54 9.55
N THR A 92 -9.13 4.93 9.25
CA THR A 92 -8.27 5.31 8.13
C THR A 92 -8.38 4.33 6.97
N LEU A 93 -8.62 4.87 5.77
CA LEU A 93 -8.60 4.11 4.52
C LEU A 93 -7.66 4.75 3.51
N ILE A 94 -7.21 3.94 2.54
CA ILE A 94 -6.46 4.42 1.38
C ILE A 94 -7.32 4.36 0.11
N GLN A 95 -7.23 5.40 -0.71
CA GLN A 95 -7.82 5.42 -2.04
C GLN A 95 -6.75 5.84 -3.06
N ILE A 96 -6.56 5.01 -4.08
CA ILE A 96 -5.64 5.27 -5.20
C ILE A 96 -6.48 5.61 -6.42
N LEU A 97 -6.29 6.82 -6.96
CA LEU A 97 -7.00 7.32 -8.13
C LEU A 97 -6.05 7.47 -9.32
N ASP A 98 -6.36 6.76 -10.41
CA ASP A 98 -5.64 6.95 -11.66
C ASP A 98 -6.18 8.17 -12.42
N LEU A 99 -5.38 9.22 -12.52
CA LEU A 99 -5.74 10.45 -13.23
C LEU A 99 -6.08 10.18 -14.71
N ARG A 100 -5.55 9.12 -15.32
CA ARG A 100 -5.84 8.76 -16.72
C ARG A 100 -7.32 8.45 -16.92
N ASN A 101 -8.02 7.97 -15.90
CA ASN A 101 -9.46 7.72 -15.97
C ASN A 101 -10.30 9.00 -16.06
N PHE A 102 -9.71 10.16 -15.76
CA PHE A 102 -10.39 11.46 -15.76
C PHE A 102 -9.87 12.39 -16.85
N THR A 103 -8.95 11.92 -17.71
CA THR A 103 -8.26 12.76 -18.69
C THR A 103 -8.09 12.07 -20.03
N SER A 104 -8.21 12.81 -21.13
CA SER A 104 -8.13 12.27 -22.49
C SER A 104 -6.76 12.41 -23.15
N SER A 105 -5.80 13.09 -22.49
CA SER A 105 -4.46 13.34 -23.04
C SER A 105 -3.43 13.56 -21.94
N SER A 106 -2.16 13.26 -22.24
CA SER A 106 -1.02 13.54 -21.34
C SER A 106 -0.94 15.02 -20.93
N ASN A 107 -1.24 15.94 -21.85
CA ASN A 107 -1.29 17.37 -21.57
C ASN A 107 -2.37 17.72 -20.53
N SER A 108 -3.55 17.12 -20.65
CA SER A 108 -4.62 17.30 -19.65
C SER A 108 -4.26 16.68 -18.29
N THR A 109 -3.61 15.50 -18.27
CA THR A 109 -3.11 14.87 -17.04
C THR A 109 -2.09 15.76 -16.33
N ASN A 110 -1.12 16.30 -17.07
CA ASN A 110 -0.10 17.20 -16.51
C ASN A 110 -0.71 18.47 -15.94
N ARG A 111 -1.69 19.06 -16.62
CA ARG A 111 -2.41 20.25 -16.14
C ARG A 111 -3.20 19.96 -14.86
N ILE A 112 -3.94 18.85 -14.80
CA ILE A 112 -4.70 18.48 -13.59
C ILE A 112 -3.76 18.17 -12.43
N LYS A 113 -2.69 17.41 -12.67
CA LYS A 113 -1.65 17.13 -11.67
C LYS A 113 -1.06 18.43 -11.11
N GLY A 114 -0.71 19.38 -11.98
CA GLY A 114 -0.19 20.69 -11.56
C GLY A 114 -1.17 21.48 -10.68
N ARG A 115 -2.47 21.39 -10.95
CA ARG A 115 -3.53 22.04 -10.15
C ARG A 115 -3.77 21.38 -8.80
N ILE A 116 -3.75 20.04 -8.75
CA ILE A 116 -3.89 19.27 -7.50
C ILE A 116 -2.71 19.56 -6.56
N ILE A 117 -1.49 19.59 -7.10
CA ILE A 117 -0.30 19.92 -6.31
C ILE A 117 -0.33 21.40 -5.91
N GLY A 118 -0.73 22.27 -6.84
CA GLY A 118 -0.72 23.72 -6.67
C GLY A 118 0.67 24.32 -6.74
N GLU A 119 0.75 25.64 -6.76
CA GLU A 119 2.01 26.36 -6.80
C GLU A 119 2.89 25.98 -5.59
N LYS A 120 4.11 25.48 -5.85
CA LYS A 120 5.06 25.03 -4.81
C LYS A 120 4.46 24.01 -3.83
N GLY A 121 3.45 23.24 -4.24
CA GLY A 121 2.76 22.28 -3.39
C GLY A 121 1.74 22.88 -2.42
N LYS A 122 1.42 24.18 -2.53
CA LYS A 122 0.56 24.89 -1.56
C LYS A 122 -0.84 24.29 -1.47
N ALA A 123 -1.46 23.95 -2.60
CA ALA A 123 -2.80 23.36 -2.58
C ALA A 123 -2.79 21.98 -1.90
N ARG A 124 -1.80 21.14 -2.21
CA ARG A 124 -1.63 19.83 -1.56
C ARG A 124 -1.44 19.96 -0.06
N LYS A 125 -0.54 20.84 0.38
CA LYS A 125 -0.25 21.04 1.82
C LYS A 125 -1.48 21.53 2.58
N ASN A 126 -2.21 22.49 2.02
CA ASN A 126 -3.45 22.96 2.64
C ASN A 126 -4.48 21.83 2.79
N LEU A 127 -4.62 20.95 1.79
CA LEU A 127 -5.50 19.78 1.90
C LEU A 127 -5.00 18.79 2.98
N GLU A 128 -3.68 18.59 3.10
CA GLU A 128 -3.07 17.75 4.15
C GLU A 128 -3.23 18.34 5.56
N GLU A 129 -3.50 19.64 5.72
CA GLU A 129 -3.69 20.32 7.01
C GLU A 129 -5.15 20.41 7.46
N ILE A 130 -6.08 20.48 6.50
CA ILE A 130 -7.51 20.62 6.78
C ILE A 130 -8.16 19.26 7.09
N THR A 131 -7.54 18.15 6.67
CA THR A 131 -8.00 16.76 6.88
C THR A 131 -6.98 15.99 7.71
#